data_AF-A0A540LF85-F1
#
_entry.id   AF-A0A540LF85-F1
#
_cell.length_a   1.000
_cell.length_b   1.000
_cell.length_c   1.000
_cell.angle_alpha   90.00
_cell.angle_beta   90.00
_cell.angle_gamma   90.00
#
_symmetry.space_group_name_H-M   'P 1'
#
loop_
_entity.id
_entity.type
_entity.pdbx_description
1 polymer ?
#
loop_
_entity_poly.entity_id
_entity_poly.type
_entity_poly.pdbx_seq_one_letter_code
_entity_poly.pdbx_strand_id
1 'polypeptide(L)' 'MHEKRVGLEIPRDERDGSFTSDSVAEVTRRVMVEREGESIRSNAWAMKEIFGNVELNNACLDEFTRVLETWPN' A
#
# COMPACT_ATOMS: atom_id res chain seq x y z
N MET A 1 -3.98 5.56 -1.28
CA MET A 1 -2.54 5.23 -1.38
C MET A 1 -1.76 6.29 -2.12
N HIS A 2 -2.21 6.71 -3.31
CA HIS A 2 -1.52 7.71 -4.14
C HIS A 2 -1.32 9.05 -3.40
N GLU A 3 -2.37 9.59 -2.78
CA GLU A 3 -2.29 10.82 -1.97
C GLU A 3 -1.38 10.68 -0.75
N LYS A 4 -1.32 9.48 -0.16
CA LYS A 4 -0.44 9.16 0.97
C LYS A 4 1.02 8.97 0.56
N ARG A 5 1.33 8.99 -0.74
CA ARG A 5 2.67 8.83 -1.31
C ARG A 5 3.45 7.66 -0.67
N VAL A 6 2.86 6.48 -0.65
CA VAL A 6 3.49 5.25 -0.10
C VAL A 6 4.09 4.34 -1.18
N GLY A 7 3.91 4.71 -2.45
CA GLY A 7 4.47 4.02 -3.61
C GLY A 7 4.27 4.86 -4.87
N LEU A 8 4.87 4.42 -5.97
CA LEU A 8 4.64 4.96 -7.31
C LEU A 8 4.05 3.88 -8.19
N GLU A 9 3.03 4.24 -8.96
CA GLU A 9 2.42 3.35 -9.92
C GLU A 9 3.24 3.34 -11.22
N ILE A 10 3.40 2.15 -11.80
CA ILE A 10 4.03 2.01 -13.11
C ILE A 10 3.00 2.40 -14.17
N PRO A 11 3.30 3.38 -15.04
CA PRO A 11 2.39 3.74 -16.14
C PRO A 11 2.12 2.53 -17.03
N ARG A 12 0.86 2.37 -17.42
CA ARG A 12 0.40 1.30 -18.30
C ARG A 12 -0.05 1.87 -19.63
N ASP A 13 0.10 1.10 -20.70
CA ASP A 13 -0.50 1.41 -21.98
C ASP A 13 -2.03 1.41 -21.85
N GLU A 14 -2.69 2.46 -22.34
CA GLU A 14 -4.14 2.64 -22.16
C GLU A 14 -4.98 1.65 -22.99
N ARG A 15 -4.41 1.05 -24.03
CA ARG A 15 -5.12 0.16 -24.95
C ARG A 15 -5.14 -1.27 -24.46
N ASP A 16 -4.00 -1.76 -23.95
CA ASP A 16 -3.84 -3.17 -23.56
C ASP A 16 -3.42 -3.37 -22.09
N GLY A 17 -3.17 -2.28 -21.34
CA GLY A 17 -2.79 -2.32 -19.94
C GLY A 17 -1.37 -2.83 -19.67
N SER A 18 -0.57 -3.02 -20.73
CA SER A 18 0.79 -3.54 -20.63
C SER A 18 1.77 -2.50 -20.08
N PHE A 19 2.93 -2.99 -19.63
CA PHE A 19 4.07 -2.17 -19.20
C PHE A 19 5.37 -2.89 -19.59
N THR A 20 6.49 -2.18 -19.57
CA THR A 20 7.79 -2.72 -20.00
C THR A 20 8.71 -2.99 -18.81
N SER A 21 9.74 -3.81 -19.02
CA SER A 21 10.81 -3.98 -18.04
C SER A 21 11.51 -2.65 -17.71
N ASP A 22 11.62 -1.76 -18.69
CA ASP A 22 12.29 -0.47 -18.53
C ASP A 22 11.49 0.46 -17.60
N SER A 23 10.16 0.52 -17.76
CA SER A 23 9.31 1.32 -16.88
C SER A 23 9.29 0.78 -15.44
N VAL A 24 9.33 -0.55 -15.27
CA VAL A 24 9.52 -1.18 -13.96
C VAL A 24 10.84 -0.75 -13.33
N ALA A 25 11.93 -0.85 -14.09
CA ALA A 25 13.27 -0.55 -13.60
C ALA A 25 13.42 0.95 -13.25
N GLU A 26 12.84 1.84 -14.04
CA GLU A 26 12.80 3.27 -13.77
C GLU A 26 12.07 3.57 -12.46
N VAL A 27 10.81 3.14 -12.32
CA VAL A 27 10.02 3.41 -11.10
C VAL A 27 10.68 2.79 -9.87
N THR A 28 11.24 1.58 -9.99
CA THR A 28 11.95 0.92 -8.88
C THR A 28 13.17 1.72 -8.44
N ARG A 29 14.00 2.22 -9.37
CA ARG A 29 15.15 3.07 -9.04
C ARG A 29 14.70 4.37 -8.37
N ARG A 30 13.68 5.03 -8.90
CA ARG A 30 13.11 6.26 -8.33
C ARG A 30 12.66 6.08 -6.89
N VAL A 31 11.96 4.97 -6.58
CA VAL A 31 11.45 4.70 -5.23
C VAL A 31 12.55 4.23 -4.28
N MET A 32 13.46 3.37 -4.73
CA MET A 32 14.36 2.64 -3.83
C MET A 32 15.78 3.20 -3.73
N VAL A 33 16.26 3.91 -4.76
CA VAL A 33 17.66 4.35 -4.87
C VAL A 33 17.74 5.88 -4.84
N GLU A 34 16.90 6.54 -5.60
CA GLU A 34 16.96 8.00 -5.76
C GLU A 34 16.47 8.74 -4.51
N ARG A 35 16.90 10.01 -4.41
CA ARG A 35 16.58 10.87 -3.27
C ARG A 35 15.10 11.28 -3.27
N GLU A 36 14.47 11.44 -4.43
CA GLU A 36 13.03 11.70 -4.52
C GLU A 36 12.19 10.60 -3.84
N GLY A 37 12.70 9.36 -3.83
CA GLY A 37 12.07 8.20 -3.20
C GLY A 37 12.08 8.20 -1.67
N GLU A 38 12.89 9.04 -1.01
CA GLU A 38 13.05 9.07 0.45
C GLU A 38 11.71 9.27 1.17
N SER A 39 10.92 10.23 0.68
CA SER A 39 9.60 10.53 1.26
C SER A 39 8.63 9.37 1.10
N ILE A 40 8.71 8.64 -0.01
CA ILE A 40 7.86 7.48 -0.29
C ILE A 40 8.19 6.33 0.65
N ARG A 41 9.48 6.02 0.82
CA ARG A 41 9.94 4.99 1.75
C ARG A 41 9.56 5.33 3.19
N SER A 42 9.78 6.58 3.61
CA SER A 42 9.42 7.05 4.95
C SER A 42 7.93 6.92 5.23
N ASN A 43 7.07 7.33 4.29
CA ASN A 43 5.63 7.19 4.42
C ASN A 43 5.19 5.72 4.47
N ALA A 44 5.78 4.86 3.64
CA ALA A 44 5.51 3.43 3.66
C ALA A 44 5.89 2.80 5.02
N TRP A 45 7.05 3.16 5.58
CA TRP A 45 7.47 2.72 6.91
C TRP A 45 6.55 3.20 8.02
N ALA A 46 6.17 4.48 8.03
CA ALA A 46 5.24 5.01 9.02
C ALA A 46 3.87 4.29 8.95
N MET A 47 3.42 3.96 7.74
CA MET A 47 2.13 3.29 7.55
C MET A 47 2.19 1.80 7.92
N LYS A 48 3.38 1.17 7.84
CA LYS A 48 3.60 -0.23 8.25
C LYS A 48 3.24 -0.46 9.72
N GLU A 49 3.49 0.51 10.60
CA GLU A 49 3.18 0.38 12.03
C GLU A 49 1.69 0.13 12.32
N ILE A 50 0.80 0.59 11.45
CA ILE A 50 -0.64 0.39 11.59
C ILE A 50 -1.08 -0.84 10.78
N PHE A 51 -0.82 -0.84 9.48
CA PHE A 51 -1.34 -1.89 8.60
C PHE A 51 -0.63 -3.23 8.75
N GLY A 52 0.61 -3.22 9.22
CA GLY A 52 1.39 -4.42 9.56
C GLY A 52 1.17 -4.93 10.98
N ASN A 53 0.35 -4.26 11.79
CA ASN A 53 0.05 -4.67 13.16
C ASN A 53 -1.04 -5.74 13.15
N VAL A 54 -0.63 -7.00 13.26
CA VAL A 54 -1.52 -8.16 13.20
C VAL A 54 -2.48 -8.19 14.37
N GLU A 55 -2.02 -7.81 15.57
CA GLU A 55 -2.84 -7.76 16.77
C GLU A 55 -3.98 -6.75 16.64
N LEU A 56 -3.69 -5.55 16.12
CA LEU A 56 -4.68 -4.51 15.86
C LEU A 56 -5.66 -4.94 14.77
N ASN A 57 -5.15 -5.54 13.68
CA ASN A 57 -5.99 -6.05 12.60
C ASN A 57 -6.95 -7.15 13.09
N ASN A 58 -6.45 -8.09 13.89
CA ASN A 58 -7.26 -9.16 14.47
C ASN A 58 -8.29 -8.60 15.45
N ALA A 59 -7.90 -7.68 16.34
CA ALA A 59 -8.83 -7.05 17.26
C ALA A 59 -9.99 -6.34 16.53
N CYS A 60 -9.70 -5.69 15.40
CA CYS A 60 -10.73 -5.05 14.55
C CYS A 60 -11.69 -6.10 13.94
N LEU A 61 -11.17 -7.21 13.43
CA LEU A 61 -11.97 -8.30 12.89
C LEU A 61 -12.80 -9.02 13.97
N ASP A 62 -12.23 -9.24 15.15
CA ASP A 62 -12.90 -9.86 16.28
C ASP A 62 -14.07 -9.00 16.76
N GLU A 63 -13.86 -7.68 16.87
CA GLU A 63 -14.93 -6.75 17.24
C GLU A 63 -16.04 -6.72 16.20
N PHE A 64 -15.68 -6.67 14.91
CA PHE A 64 -16.65 -6.74 13.82
C PHE A 64 -17.46 -8.04 13.84
N THR A 65 -16.79 -9.18 14.04
CA THR A 65 -17.42 -10.50 14.11
C THR A 65 -18.38 -10.59 15.29
N ARG A 66 -17.96 -10.11 16.47
CA ARG A 66 -18.81 -10.06 17.67
C ARG A 66 -20.10 -9.27 17.43
N VAL A 67 -20.04 -8.16 16.70
CA VAL A 67 -21.25 -7.38 16.34
C VAL A 67 -22.19 -8.20 15.48
N LEU A 68 -21.67 -8.93 14.49
CA LEU A 68 -22.51 -9.79 13.63
C LEU A 68 -23.13 -10.96 14.40
N GLU A 69 -22.39 -11.59 15.30
CA GLU A 69 -22.89 -12.72 16.11
C GLU A 69 -23.95 -12.31 17.13
N THR A 70 -23.85 -11.08 17.64
CA THR A 70 -24.78 -10.53 18.63
C THR A 70 -25.88 -9.68 18.01
N TRP A 71 -25.91 -9.57 16.68
CA TRP A 71 -26.91 -8.79 15.96
C TRP A 71 -28.31 -9.41 16.18
N PRO A 72 -29.31 -8.63 16.62
CA PRO A 72 -30.65 -9.16 16.84
C PRO A 72 -31.28 -9.62 15.52
N ASN A 73 -31.99 -10.75 15.55
CA ASN A 73 -32.83 -11.22 14.44
C ASN A 73 -33.94 -10.21 14.10
#